data_AF-A0A0M8PZN8-F1
#
_entry.id   AF-A0A0M8PZN8-F1
#
_cell.length_a   1.000
_cell.length_b   1.000
_cell.length_c   1.000
_cell.angle_alpha   90.00
_cell.angle_beta   90.00
_cell.angle_gamma   90.00
#
_symmetry.space_group_name_H-M   'P 1'
#
loop_
_entity.id
_entity.type
_entity.pdbx_description
1 polymer ?
#
loop_
_entity_poly.entity_id
_entity_poly.type
_entity_poly.pdbx_seq_one_letter_code
_entity_poly.pdbx_strand_id
1 'polypeptide(L)'
;MFQTDDKNVTENRRIFVGGSDVPIILGLSKYKSQFELAKEKTGIVPTVFEGNEYTVYGQTMEPQIRDYINVINETNFRPDTVINKESRIRGNCDGADYDESLLLEIKTHGKKPTMDVYKVQMQLYMNEFNLPAAWLALYERPENFDAEFDPERLKIEVVHRDESQINEILQTIELFWKRCEALKQHHEMTEAEFYSITLKEQNEIAIVAQQVERLENEIFNLKSLEAEYKDMKQKLYGLMIDQKVKSFETDRLTITAVLPTTSTKEVIDIAAFKEAHPRIAKKIIEEKTSNRAGYVLIKPKKEAK
;
A
#
# COMPACT_ATOMS: atom_id res chain seq x y z
N MET A 1 3.80 -16.48 -31.70
CA MET A 1 2.71 -16.15 -32.65
C MET A 1 1.59 -15.52 -31.82
N PHE A 2 1.65 -14.21 -31.61
CA PHE A 2 0.71 -13.49 -30.76
C PHE A 2 -0.53 -13.16 -31.59
N GLN A 3 -1.64 -13.83 -31.30
CA GLN A 3 -2.89 -13.68 -32.05
C GLN A 3 -3.71 -12.56 -31.41
N THR A 4 -3.88 -11.47 -32.15
CA THR A 4 -4.66 -10.27 -31.83
C THR A 4 -6.12 -10.49 -32.22
N ASP A 5 -7.00 -10.82 -31.27
CA ASP A 5 -8.46 -10.81 -31.51
C ASP A 5 -9.29 -10.27 -30.34
N ASP A 6 -8.67 -9.88 -29.23
CA ASP A 6 -9.38 -9.35 -28.07
C ASP A 6 -9.26 -7.81 -28.08
N LYS A 7 -10.24 -7.14 -28.70
CA LYS A 7 -10.22 -5.70 -29.00
C LYS A 7 -10.51 -4.81 -27.78
N ASN A 8 -10.79 -5.36 -26.60
CA ASN A 8 -11.26 -4.58 -25.47
C ASN A 8 -10.73 -5.07 -24.12
N VAL A 9 -10.36 -4.13 -23.23
CA VAL A 9 -9.81 -4.41 -21.88
C VAL A 9 -10.77 -5.25 -21.01
N THR A 10 -12.07 -5.18 -21.31
CA THR A 10 -13.14 -5.77 -20.52
C THR A 10 -13.37 -7.25 -20.81
N GLU A 11 -13.18 -7.69 -22.05
CA GLU A 11 -13.30 -9.10 -22.43
C GLU A 11 -12.17 -9.90 -21.77
N ASN A 12 -12.49 -11.04 -21.17
CA ASN A 12 -11.51 -11.93 -20.51
C ASN A 12 -10.66 -11.28 -19.39
N ARG A 13 -11.07 -10.12 -18.85
CA ARG A 13 -10.34 -9.40 -17.78
C ARG A 13 -10.08 -10.25 -16.53
N ARG A 14 -10.91 -11.26 -16.26
CA ARG A 14 -10.73 -12.17 -15.11
C ARG A 14 -9.60 -13.18 -15.30
N ILE A 15 -9.28 -13.55 -16.55
CA ILE A 15 -8.33 -14.64 -16.82
C ILE A 15 -6.89 -14.16 -17.01
N PHE A 16 -6.67 -12.87 -17.24
CA PHE A 16 -5.36 -12.24 -17.42
C PHE A 16 -5.05 -11.21 -16.33
N VAL A 17 -3.78 -11.04 -15.98
CA VAL A 17 -3.26 -9.89 -15.22
C VAL A 17 -2.94 -8.77 -16.20
N GLY A 18 -3.53 -7.60 -15.99
CA GLY A 18 -3.23 -6.39 -16.77
C GLY A 18 -2.30 -5.43 -16.04
N GLY A 19 -1.88 -4.38 -16.73
CA GLY A 19 -0.99 -3.35 -16.15
C GLY A 19 -1.54 -2.69 -14.88
N SER A 20 -2.86 -2.43 -14.84
CA SER A 20 -3.54 -1.87 -13.66
C SER A 20 -3.67 -2.83 -12.47
N ASP A 21 -3.48 -4.14 -12.70
CA ASP A 21 -3.50 -5.15 -11.64
C ASP A 21 -2.13 -5.24 -10.93
N VAL A 22 -1.03 -4.91 -11.62
CA VAL A 22 0.35 -5.02 -11.09
C VAL A 22 0.53 -4.24 -9.78
N PRO A 23 0.10 -2.98 -9.65
CA PRO A 23 0.25 -2.25 -8.38
C PRO A 23 -0.56 -2.87 -7.24
N ILE A 24 -1.68 -3.53 -7.54
CA ILE A 24 -2.47 -4.26 -6.53
C ILE A 24 -1.72 -5.51 -6.11
N ILE A 25 -1.19 -6.27 -7.07
CA ILE A 25 -0.40 -7.49 -6.86
C ILE A 25 0.88 -7.20 -6.07
N LEU A 26 1.51 -6.05 -6.26
CA LEU A 26 2.69 -5.61 -5.49
C LEU A 26 2.34 -4.97 -4.13
N GLY A 27 1.05 -4.81 -3.79
CA GLY A 27 0.63 -4.16 -2.54
C GLY A 27 0.84 -2.65 -2.50
N LEU A 28 1.02 -2.00 -3.65
CA LEU A 28 1.18 -0.54 -3.79
C LEU A 28 -0.17 0.19 -3.90
N SER A 29 -1.24 -0.52 -4.25
CA SER A 29 -2.58 0.04 -4.37
C SER A 29 -3.20 0.39 -3.02
N LYS A 30 -3.83 1.57 -2.94
CA LYS A 30 -4.60 2.01 -1.75
C LYS A 30 -6.06 1.57 -1.77
N TYR A 31 -6.54 1.07 -2.91
CA TYR A 31 -7.97 0.87 -3.15
C TYR A 31 -8.41 -0.58 -3.04
N LYS A 32 -7.49 -1.52 -3.25
CA LYS A 32 -7.78 -2.95 -3.34
C LYS A 32 -6.59 -3.78 -2.88
N SER A 33 -6.86 -4.83 -2.12
CA SER A 33 -5.85 -5.81 -1.70
C SER A 33 -5.62 -6.90 -2.75
N GLN A 34 -4.51 -7.64 -2.62
CA GLN A 34 -4.27 -8.82 -3.47
C GLN A 34 -5.37 -9.87 -3.31
N PHE A 35 -5.85 -10.08 -2.09
CA PHE A 35 -6.88 -11.08 -1.81
C PHE A 35 -8.23 -10.70 -2.44
N GLU A 36 -8.60 -9.42 -2.40
CA GLU A 36 -9.81 -8.91 -3.07
C GLU A 36 -9.72 -9.07 -4.58
N LEU A 37 -8.57 -8.72 -5.17
CA LEU A 37 -8.34 -8.93 -6.60
C LEU A 37 -8.39 -10.42 -6.97
N ALA A 38 -7.83 -11.31 -6.13
CA ALA A 38 -7.88 -12.75 -6.35
C ALA A 38 -9.33 -13.27 -6.40
N LYS A 39 -10.21 -12.82 -5.49
CA LYS A 39 -11.64 -13.18 -5.51
C LYS A 39 -12.35 -12.75 -6.79
N GLU A 40 -11.98 -11.59 -7.34
CA GLU A 40 -12.51 -11.13 -8.63
C GLU A 40 -11.99 -11.99 -9.79
N LYS A 41 -10.68 -12.28 -9.82
CA LYS A 41 -10.05 -13.09 -10.88
C LYS A 41 -10.53 -14.54 -10.87
N THR A 42 -10.87 -15.10 -9.71
CA THR A 42 -11.45 -16.45 -9.57
C THR A 42 -12.96 -16.50 -9.79
N GLY A 43 -13.64 -15.35 -9.84
CA GLY A 43 -15.09 -15.25 -10.05
C GLY A 43 -15.92 -15.49 -8.79
N ILE A 44 -15.31 -15.51 -7.61
CA ILE A 44 -16.00 -15.59 -6.30
C ILE A 44 -16.81 -14.32 -6.06
N VAL A 45 -16.23 -13.17 -6.41
CA VAL A 45 -16.87 -11.86 -6.32
C VAL A 45 -16.98 -11.29 -7.73
N PRO A 46 -18.14 -10.77 -8.14
CA PRO A 46 -18.28 -10.15 -9.46
C PRO A 46 -17.36 -8.93 -9.56
N THR A 47 -16.72 -8.77 -10.72
CA THR A 47 -15.98 -7.55 -11.03
C THR A 47 -16.97 -6.43 -11.32
N VAL A 48 -17.28 -5.62 -10.31
CA VAL A 48 -18.13 -4.43 -10.49
C VAL A 48 -17.20 -3.25 -10.72
N PHE A 49 -17.07 -2.82 -11.98
CA PHE A 49 -16.44 -1.54 -12.30
C PHE A 49 -17.49 -0.64 -12.95
N GLU A 50 -18.10 0.21 -12.13
CA GLU A 50 -18.87 1.34 -12.64
C GLU A 50 -17.87 2.47 -12.90
N GLY A 51 -17.77 2.89 -14.17
CA GLY A 51 -16.95 4.05 -14.52
C GLY A 51 -17.38 5.28 -13.72
N ASN A 52 -16.43 6.14 -13.41
CA ASN A 52 -16.66 7.42 -12.75
C ASN A 52 -16.21 8.59 -13.65
N GLU A 53 -16.51 9.83 -13.23
CA GLU A 53 -16.12 11.05 -13.94
C GLU A 53 -14.62 11.10 -14.31
N TYR A 54 -13.75 10.57 -13.44
CA TYR A 54 -12.30 10.52 -13.66
C TYR A 54 -11.93 9.59 -14.80
N THR A 55 -12.59 8.43 -14.88
CA THR A 55 -12.33 7.43 -15.93
C THR A 55 -12.84 7.92 -17.29
N VAL A 56 -14.00 8.56 -17.32
CA VAL A 56 -14.58 9.18 -18.54
C VAL A 56 -13.69 10.31 -19.03
N TYR A 57 -13.19 11.14 -18.11
CA TYR A 57 -12.26 12.21 -18.43
C TYR A 57 -10.97 11.65 -19.05
N GLY A 58 -10.37 10.64 -18.42
CA GLY A 58 -9.17 9.97 -18.94
C GLY A 58 -9.37 9.46 -20.37
N GLN A 59 -10.45 8.73 -20.62
CA GLN A 59 -10.77 8.20 -21.96
C GLN A 59 -10.96 9.29 -23.02
N THR A 60 -11.53 10.44 -22.64
CA THR A 60 -11.72 11.59 -23.54
C THR A 60 -10.40 12.29 -23.86
N MET A 61 -9.52 12.42 -22.88
CA MET A 61 -8.26 13.15 -23.02
C MET A 61 -7.16 12.32 -23.69
N GLU A 62 -7.17 11.01 -23.51
CA GLU A 62 -6.09 10.11 -23.95
C GLU A 62 -5.75 10.25 -25.45
N PRO A 63 -6.72 10.27 -26.40
CA PRO A 63 -6.41 10.50 -27.82
C PRO A 63 -5.79 11.88 -28.08
N GLN A 64 -6.29 12.94 -27.45
CA GLN A 64 -5.79 14.31 -27.64
C GLN A 64 -4.34 14.45 -27.17
N ILE A 65 -4.02 13.86 -26.01
CA ILE A 65 -2.66 13.83 -25.46
C ILE A 65 -1.72 13.05 -26.39
N ARG A 66 -2.15 11.87 -26.86
CA ARG A 66 -1.37 11.03 -27.79
C ARG A 66 -1.07 11.76 -29.10
N ASP A 67 -2.10 12.34 -29.71
CA ASP A 67 -1.97 13.04 -31.00
C ASP A 67 -1.03 14.24 -30.89
N TYR A 68 -1.13 15.00 -29.78
CA TYR A 68 -0.20 16.09 -29.50
C TYR A 68 1.24 15.58 -29.39
N ILE A 69 1.49 14.52 -28.60
CA ILE A 69 2.82 13.92 -28.42
C ILE A 69 3.40 13.44 -29.76
N ASN A 70 2.59 12.80 -30.60
CA ASN A 70 2.98 12.35 -31.93
C ASN A 70 3.44 13.53 -32.80
N VAL A 71 2.68 14.62 -32.83
CA VAL A 71 2.99 15.80 -33.64
C VAL A 71 4.26 16.51 -33.16
N ILE A 72 4.38 16.79 -31.86
CA ILE A 72 5.48 17.63 -31.36
C ILE A 72 6.82 16.89 -31.27
N ASN A 73 6.82 15.55 -31.20
CA ASN A 73 8.02 14.74 -31.10
C ASN A 73 8.32 13.91 -32.36
N GLU A 74 7.55 14.09 -33.44
CA GLU A 74 7.67 13.31 -34.69
C GLU A 74 7.60 11.79 -34.45
N THR A 75 6.73 11.38 -33.51
CA THR A 75 6.50 9.96 -33.15
C THR A 75 5.18 9.46 -33.74
N ASN A 76 4.98 8.15 -33.73
CA ASN A 76 3.80 7.45 -34.26
C ASN A 76 3.26 6.42 -33.25
N PHE A 77 3.04 6.85 -32.02
CA PHE A 77 2.39 6.03 -30.99
C PHE A 77 0.98 5.64 -31.42
N ARG A 78 0.69 4.34 -31.39
CA ARG A 78 -0.64 3.77 -31.64
C ARG A 78 -1.05 2.83 -30.52
N PRO A 79 -2.32 2.84 -30.08
CA PRO A 79 -2.81 1.87 -29.10
C PRO A 79 -2.54 0.44 -29.58
N ASP A 80 -2.10 -0.42 -28.68
CA ASP A 80 -1.79 -1.81 -29.00
C ASP A 80 -2.05 -2.73 -27.79
N THR A 81 -2.33 -4.01 -28.07
CA THR A 81 -2.62 -5.02 -27.06
C THR A 81 -1.88 -6.32 -27.36
N VAL A 82 -1.09 -6.77 -26.38
CA VAL A 82 -0.37 -8.05 -26.41
C VAL A 82 -0.94 -8.97 -25.34
N ILE A 83 -1.17 -10.23 -25.69
CA ILE A 83 -1.64 -11.27 -24.76
C ILE A 83 -0.63 -12.40 -24.71
N ASN A 84 -0.06 -12.61 -23.53
CA ASN A 84 0.74 -13.77 -23.20
C ASN A 84 -0.13 -14.79 -22.46
N LYS A 85 -0.57 -15.83 -23.19
CA LYS A 85 -1.45 -16.87 -22.65
C LYS A 85 -0.75 -17.79 -21.65
N GLU A 86 0.56 -17.99 -21.78
CA GLU A 86 1.34 -18.87 -20.91
C GLU A 86 1.46 -18.26 -19.52
N SER A 87 1.92 -17.01 -19.43
CA SER A 87 2.02 -16.28 -18.17
C SER A 87 0.70 -15.65 -17.71
N ARG A 88 -0.36 -15.77 -18.53
CA ARG A 88 -1.67 -15.15 -18.32
C ARG A 88 -1.58 -13.65 -18.07
N ILE A 89 -0.81 -12.95 -18.90
CA ILE A 89 -0.60 -11.51 -18.85
C ILE A 89 -1.22 -10.84 -20.09
N ARG A 90 -1.78 -9.65 -19.90
CA ARG A 90 -2.25 -8.77 -20.96
C ARG A 90 -1.58 -7.40 -20.85
N GLY A 91 -0.80 -7.03 -21.84
CA GLY A 91 -0.35 -5.67 -22.06
C GLY A 91 -1.41 -4.91 -22.87
N ASN A 92 -1.94 -3.81 -22.35
CA ASN A 92 -2.73 -2.86 -23.14
C ASN A 92 -2.16 -1.46 -22.91
N CYS A 93 -1.37 -0.98 -23.86
CA CYS A 93 -0.68 0.30 -23.74
C CYS A 93 -1.44 1.40 -24.48
N ASP A 94 -1.32 2.62 -23.98
CA ASP A 94 -1.94 3.78 -24.62
C ASP A 94 -1.24 4.11 -25.94
N GLY A 95 0.04 3.75 -26.10
CA GLY A 95 0.70 3.79 -27.39
C GLY A 95 1.96 2.93 -27.45
N ALA A 96 2.23 2.34 -28.60
CA ALA A 96 3.53 1.77 -28.93
C ALA A 96 4.01 2.38 -30.24
N ASP A 97 5.28 2.79 -30.25
CA ASP A 97 6.02 3.19 -31.45
C ASP A 97 7.23 2.26 -31.57
N TYR A 98 7.14 1.31 -32.50
CA TYR A 98 8.17 0.30 -32.71
C TYR A 98 9.36 0.83 -33.51
N ASP A 99 9.17 1.88 -34.30
CA ASP A 99 10.25 2.49 -35.08
C ASP A 99 11.21 3.23 -34.15
N GLU A 100 10.65 3.98 -33.20
CA GLU A 100 11.42 4.67 -32.14
C GLU A 100 11.71 3.77 -30.92
N SER A 101 11.20 2.54 -30.90
CA SER A 101 11.33 1.60 -29.78
C SER A 101 10.87 2.18 -28.44
N LEU A 102 9.71 2.85 -28.44
CA LEU A 102 9.14 3.51 -27.27
C LEU A 102 7.71 3.04 -27.00
N LEU A 103 7.39 2.91 -25.72
CA LEU A 103 6.02 2.78 -25.24
C LEU A 103 5.50 4.12 -24.70
N LEU A 104 4.20 4.35 -24.75
CA LEU A 104 3.53 5.51 -24.20
C LEU A 104 2.44 5.06 -23.22
N GLU A 105 2.49 5.61 -22.01
CA GLU A 105 1.48 5.46 -20.97
C GLU A 105 0.99 6.85 -20.56
N ILE A 106 -0.31 7.09 -20.66
CA ILE A 106 -0.97 8.37 -20.44
C ILE A 106 -1.79 8.30 -19.15
N LYS A 107 -1.54 9.23 -18.22
CA LYS A 107 -2.26 9.31 -16.94
C LYS A 107 -2.78 10.72 -16.70
N THR A 108 -4.10 10.86 -16.54
CA THR A 108 -4.71 12.07 -16.01
C THR A 108 -4.72 12.03 -14.48
N HIS A 109 -4.18 13.05 -13.82
CA HIS A 109 -4.03 13.06 -12.37
C HIS A 109 -4.50 14.37 -11.73
N GLY A 110 -4.79 14.33 -10.42
CA GLY A 110 -4.95 15.56 -9.60
C GLY A 110 -3.60 16.02 -9.06
N LYS A 111 -3.57 16.94 -8.07
CA LYS A 111 -2.33 17.63 -7.62
C LYS A 111 -1.12 16.75 -7.22
N LYS A 112 -1.32 15.46 -6.88
CA LYS A 112 -0.23 14.57 -6.44
C LYS A 112 -0.35 13.18 -7.09
N PRO A 113 0.35 12.92 -8.21
CA PRO A 113 0.39 11.59 -8.81
C PRO A 113 1.18 10.60 -7.94
N THR A 114 0.82 9.32 -8.00
CA THR A 114 1.56 8.25 -7.32
C THR A 114 2.47 7.55 -8.33
N MET A 115 3.66 8.08 -8.53
CA MET A 115 4.56 7.71 -9.62
C MET A 115 4.93 6.23 -9.66
N ASP A 116 5.19 5.63 -8.50
CA ASP A 116 5.63 4.23 -8.42
C ASP A 116 4.59 3.24 -8.96
N VAL A 117 3.30 3.55 -8.77
CA VAL A 117 2.17 2.76 -9.30
C VAL A 117 2.21 2.72 -10.82
N TYR A 118 2.53 3.84 -11.48
CA TYR A 118 2.60 3.90 -12.93
C TYR A 118 3.87 3.23 -13.46
N LYS A 119 5.00 3.42 -12.78
CA LYS A 119 6.27 2.83 -13.19
C LYS A 119 6.25 1.30 -13.21
N VAL A 120 5.67 0.65 -12.20
CA VAL A 120 5.57 -0.83 -12.19
C VAL A 120 4.64 -1.36 -13.29
N GLN A 121 3.57 -0.64 -13.61
CA GLN A 121 2.72 -0.96 -14.76
C GLN A 121 3.51 -0.89 -16.07
N MET A 122 4.30 0.18 -16.25
CA MET A 122 5.11 0.39 -17.45
C MET A 122 6.21 -0.65 -17.60
N GLN A 123 6.84 -1.10 -16.51
CA GLN A 123 7.82 -2.20 -16.57
C GLN A 123 7.20 -3.49 -17.12
N LEU A 124 5.99 -3.86 -16.67
CA LEU A 124 5.28 -5.01 -17.22
C LEU A 124 5.03 -4.83 -18.72
N TYR A 125 4.58 -3.65 -19.14
CA TYR A 125 4.31 -3.40 -20.55
C TYR A 125 5.59 -3.42 -21.40
N MET A 126 6.67 -2.78 -20.96
CA MET A 126 7.96 -2.86 -21.63
C MET A 126 8.43 -4.32 -21.80
N ASN A 127 8.14 -5.20 -20.82
CA ASN A 127 8.36 -6.64 -20.96
C ASN A 127 7.51 -7.26 -22.09
N GLU A 128 6.19 -7.12 -22.03
CA GLU A 128 5.26 -7.78 -22.97
C GLU A 128 5.41 -7.27 -24.40
N PHE A 129 5.65 -5.97 -24.58
CA PHE A 129 5.86 -5.34 -25.90
C PHE A 129 7.32 -5.43 -26.38
N ASN A 130 8.23 -5.94 -25.54
CA ASN A 130 9.68 -6.02 -25.81
C ASN A 130 10.30 -4.67 -26.21
N LEU A 131 9.95 -3.61 -25.48
CA LEU A 131 10.43 -2.24 -25.71
C LEU A 131 11.42 -1.82 -24.61
N PRO A 132 12.51 -1.10 -24.95
CA PRO A 132 13.57 -0.74 -24.01
C PRO A 132 13.26 0.48 -23.11
N ALA A 133 12.29 1.31 -23.49
CA ALA A 133 11.93 2.50 -22.75
C ALA A 133 10.47 2.89 -22.99
N ALA A 134 9.96 3.73 -22.11
CA ALA A 134 8.60 4.20 -22.13
C ALA A 134 8.49 5.67 -21.70
N TRP A 135 7.55 6.40 -22.28
CA TRP A 135 7.16 7.74 -21.89
C TRP A 135 5.92 7.69 -21.01
N LEU A 136 6.04 8.25 -19.81
CA LEU A 136 4.93 8.48 -18.90
C LEU A 136 4.42 9.91 -19.11
N ALA A 137 3.31 10.03 -19.84
CA ALA A 137 2.62 11.29 -20.08
C ALA A 137 1.64 11.58 -18.93
N LEU A 138 1.98 12.56 -18.10
CA LEU A 138 1.21 13.02 -16.96
C LEU A 138 0.47 14.29 -17.31
N TYR A 139 -0.85 14.22 -17.34
CA TYR A 139 -1.71 15.37 -17.61
C TYR A 139 -2.43 15.81 -16.33
N GLU A 140 -2.16 17.04 -15.87
CA GLU A 140 -2.81 17.60 -14.68
C GLU A 140 -4.25 18.03 -15.00
N ARG A 141 -5.22 17.22 -14.57
CA ARG A 141 -6.64 17.47 -14.79
C ARG A 141 -7.09 18.74 -14.05
N PRO A 142 -7.82 19.66 -14.72
CA PRO A 142 -8.39 20.84 -14.07
C PRO A 142 -9.55 20.47 -13.13
N GLU A 143 -9.82 21.31 -12.12
CA GLU A 143 -10.83 21.02 -11.09
C GLU A 143 -12.26 20.96 -11.65
N ASN A 144 -12.53 21.60 -12.79
CA ASN A 144 -13.83 21.63 -13.47
C ASN A 144 -14.03 20.50 -14.50
N PHE A 145 -13.05 19.59 -14.66
CA PHE A 145 -13.10 18.51 -15.66
C PHE A 145 -13.27 18.98 -17.11
N ASP A 146 -12.78 20.19 -17.42
CA ASP A 146 -12.74 20.67 -18.80
C ASP A 146 -11.83 19.79 -19.66
N ALA A 147 -12.39 19.31 -20.77
CA ALA A 147 -11.77 18.35 -21.68
C ALA A 147 -11.11 19.02 -22.90
N GLU A 148 -11.00 20.35 -22.88
CA GLU A 148 -10.13 21.10 -23.79
C GLU A 148 -8.66 20.80 -23.45
N PHE A 149 -7.89 20.39 -24.46
CA PHE A 149 -6.47 20.07 -24.29
C PHE A 149 -5.62 21.33 -24.11
N ASP A 150 -4.84 21.34 -23.05
CA ASP A 150 -3.91 22.40 -22.70
C ASP A 150 -2.49 21.81 -22.53
N PRO A 151 -1.54 22.14 -23.44
CA PRO A 151 -0.21 21.57 -23.40
C PRO A 151 0.60 21.95 -22.16
N GLU A 152 0.28 23.07 -21.48
CA GLU A 152 0.99 23.48 -20.26
C GLU A 152 0.77 22.53 -19.08
N ARG A 153 -0.27 21.69 -19.16
CA ARG A 153 -0.63 20.69 -18.13
C ARG A 153 0.01 19.34 -18.36
N LEU A 154 0.69 19.15 -19.49
CA LEU A 154 1.33 17.89 -19.86
C LEU A 154 2.80 17.88 -19.44
N LYS A 155 3.19 16.86 -18.68
CA LYS A 155 4.58 16.55 -18.37
C LYS A 155 4.90 15.13 -18.84
N ILE A 156 6.04 14.97 -19.53
CA ILE A 156 6.51 13.66 -19.96
C ILE A 156 7.73 13.26 -19.13
N GLU A 157 7.72 12.05 -18.57
CA GLU A 157 8.88 11.45 -17.92
C GLU A 157 9.32 10.19 -18.66
N VAL A 158 10.62 10.02 -18.85
CA VAL A 158 11.19 8.81 -19.45
C VAL A 158 11.41 7.76 -18.37
N VAL A 159 10.93 6.55 -18.62
CA VAL A 159 11.14 5.37 -17.78
C VAL A 159 11.87 4.33 -18.61
N HIS A 160 13.04 3.90 -18.13
CA HIS A 160 13.81 2.86 -18.78
C HIS A 160 13.42 1.49 -18.26
N ARG A 161 13.51 0.50 -19.14
CA ARG A 161 13.33 -0.91 -18.81
C ARG A 161 14.33 -1.34 -17.72
N ASP A 162 13.82 -1.95 -16.66
CA ASP A 162 14.61 -2.49 -15.56
C ASP A 162 14.33 -3.99 -15.44
N GLU A 163 15.28 -4.80 -15.90
CA GLU A 163 15.16 -6.27 -15.89
C GLU A 163 15.02 -6.83 -14.47
N SER A 164 15.63 -6.21 -13.47
CA SER A 164 15.51 -6.68 -12.08
C SER A 164 14.08 -6.48 -11.59
N GLN A 165 13.53 -5.29 -11.83
CA GLN A 165 12.16 -4.96 -11.44
C GLN A 165 11.13 -5.80 -12.22
N ILE A 166 11.36 -6.04 -13.51
CA ILE A 166 10.51 -6.90 -14.33
C ILE A 166 10.49 -8.33 -13.79
N ASN A 167 11.65 -8.90 -13.48
CA ASN A 167 11.72 -10.25 -12.93
C ASN A 167 10.98 -10.36 -11.59
N GLU A 168 11.08 -9.36 -10.72
CA GLU A 168 10.31 -9.31 -9.46
C GLU A 168 8.79 -9.24 -9.71
N ILE A 169 8.36 -8.41 -10.67
CA ILE A 169 6.95 -8.30 -11.06
C ILE A 169 6.44 -9.66 -11.55
N LEU A 170 7.15 -10.31 -12.47
CA LEU A 170 6.75 -11.60 -13.05
C LEU A 170 6.66 -12.70 -11.99
N GLN A 171 7.64 -12.79 -11.08
CA GLN A 171 7.60 -13.74 -9.96
C GLN A 171 6.41 -13.48 -9.02
N THR A 172 6.08 -12.21 -8.77
CA THR A 172 4.94 -11.86 -7.92
C THR A 172 3.61 -12.19 -8.61
N ILE A 173 3.51 -12.00 -9.93
CA ILE A 173 2.35 -12.42 -10.72
C ILE A 173 2.19 -13.95 -10.71
N GLU A 174 3.28 -14.71 -10.84
CA GLU A 174 3.27 -16.17 -10.73
C GLU A 174 2.75 -16.62 -9.36
N LEU A 175 3.28 -16.05 -8.27
CA LEU A 175 2.81 -16.32 -6.92
C LEU A 175 1.32 -15.98 -6.76
N PHE A 176 0.90 -14.85 -7.31
CA PHE A 176 -0.50 -14.43 -7.28
C PHE A 176 -1.41 -15.45 -7.98
N TRP A 177 -1.00 -16.00 -9.13
CA TRP A 177 -1.79 -17.04 -9.80
C TRP A 177 -1.83 -18.35 -9.02
N LYS A 178 -0.71 -18.78 -8.43
CA LYS A 178 -0.68 -19.95 -7.53
C LYS A 178 -1.68 -19.79 -6.37
N ARG A 179 -1.74 -18.59 -5.78
CA ARG A 179 -2.73 -18.25 -4.75
C ARG A 179 -4.16 -18.28 -5.26
N CYS A 180 -4.41 -17.72 -6.45
CA CYS A 180 -5.73 -17.77 -7.08
C CYS A 180 -6.20 -19.20 -7.35
N GLU A 181 -5.29 -20.09 -7.77
CA GLU A 181 -5.62 -21.50 -8.00
C GLU A 181 -6.03 -22.22 -6.71
N ALA A 182 -5.29 -22.00 -5.62
CA ALA A 182 -5.63 -22.56 -4.32
C ALA A 182 -6.97 -22.00 -3.79
N LEU A 183 -7.21 -20.69 -3.97
CA LEU A 183 -8.49 -20.05 -3.64
C LEU A 183 -9.66 -20.59 -4.47
N LYS A 184 -9.43 -20.97 -5.73
CA LYS A 184 -10.44 -21.59 -6.59
C LYS A 184 -10.76 -23.03 -6.18
N GLN A 185 -9.79 -23.75 -5.60
CA GLN A 185 -10.00 -25.08 -5.03
C GLN A 185 -10.72 -25.01 -3.68
N HIS A 186 -10.43 -23.97 -2.89
CA HIS A 186 -10.99 -23.76 -1.55
C HIS A 186 -11.58 -22.33 -1.43
N HIS A 187 -12.80 -22.14 -1.93
CA HIS A 187 -13.45 -20.82 -1.99
C HIS A 187 -13.63 -20.13 -0.62
N GLU A 188 -13.63 -20.89 0.47
CA GLU A 188 -13.76 -20.41 1.85
C GLU A 188 -12.42 -20.05 2.51
N MET A 189 -11.31 -20.19 1.78
CA MET A 189 -9.97 -19.84 2.27
C MET A 189 -9.93 -18.43 2.84
N THR A 190 -9.35 -18.31 4.03
CA THR A 190 -9.15 -17.04 4.72
C THR A 190 -8.02 -16.22 4.10
N GLU A 191 -8.02 -14.91 4.35
CA GLU A 191 -6.93 -14.04 3.88
C GLU A 191 -5.56 -14.45 4.44
N ALA A 192 -5.52 -14.97 5.67
CA ALA A 192 -4.29 -15.48 6.28
C ALA A 192 -3.76 -16.71 5.53
N GLU A 193 -4.64 -17.67 5.19
CA GLU A 193 -4.27 -18.85 4.40
C GLU A 193 -3.86 -18.45 2.97
N PHE A 194 -4.49 -17.44 2.38
CA PHE A 194 -4.09 -16.91 1.07
C PHE A 194 -2.66 -16.36 1.08
N TYR A 195 -2.32 -15.50 2.05
CA TYR A 195 -0.95 -14.99 2.18
C TYR A 195 0.04 -16.07 2.64
N SER A 196 -0.47 -17.18 3.17
CA SER A 196 0.36 -18.28 3.61
C SER A 196 1.01 -19.06 2.46
N ILE A 197 0.44 -18.97 1.27
CA ILE A 197 0.98 -19.59 0.08
C ILE A 197 2.17 -18.74 -0.38
N THR A 198 3.33 -19.38 -0.51
CA THR A 198 4.54 -18.77 -1.06
C THR A 198 5.12 -19.64 -2.18
N LEU A 199 6.09 -19.10 -2.93
CA LEU A 199 6.85 -19.89 -3.91
C LEU A 199 7.87 -20.82 -3.22
N LYS A 200 8.32 -20.47 -2.02
CA LYS A 200 9.26 -21.23 -1.21
C LYS A 200 8.51 -22.22 -0.30
N GLU A 201 9.20 -23.25 0.17
CA GLU A 201 8.59 -24.28 1.04
C GLU A 201 8.18 -23.74 2.42
N GLN A 202 8.83 -22.66 2.89
CA GLN A 202 8.54 -22.05 4.18
C GLN A 202 7.88 -20.69 4.02
N ASN A 203 6.74 -20.55 4.67
CA ASN A 203 5.97 -19.32 4.67
C ASN A 203 6.30 -18.48 5.90
N GLU A 204 7.34 -17.66 5.75
CA GLU A 204 7.86 -16.79 6.81
C GLU A 204 6.80 -15.81 7.33
N ILE A 205 5.93 -15.28 6.45
CA ILE A 205 4.92 -14.29 6.85
C ILE A 205 3.93 -14.88 7.84
N ALA A 206 3.34 -16.05 7.57
CA ALA A 206 2.39 -16.62 8.53
C ALA A 206 3.07 -17.12 9.80
N ILE A 207 4.29 -17.66 9.70
CA ILE A 207 5.07 -18.06 10.88
C ILE A 207 5.28 -16.86 11.81
N VAL A 208 5.76 -15.74 11.25
CA VAL A 208 5.98 -14.50 12.02
C VAL A 208 4.66 -13.93 12.51
N ALA A 209 3.60 -13.91 11.70
CA ALA A 209 2.29 -13.41 12.11
C ALA A 209 1.71 -14.20 13.29
N GLN A 210 1.80 -15.53 13.27
CA GLN A 210 1.34 -16.39 14.36
C GLN A 210 2.16 -16.18 15.65
N GLN A 211 3.48 -16.00 15.52
CA GLN A 211 4.34 -15.66 16.66
C GLN A 211 3.99 -14.29 17.25
N VAL A 212 3.74 -13.29 16.40
CA VAL A 212 3.33 -11.95 16.82
C VAL A 212 1.98 -11.99 17.54
N GLU A 213 1.00 -12.73 17.02
CA GLU A 213 -0.31 -12.91 17.67
C GLU A 213 -0.17 -13.54 19.06
N ARG A 214 0.67 -14.57 19.20
CA ARG A 214 0.98 -15.18 20.50
C ARG A 214 1.57 -14.15 21.47
N LEU A 215 2.56 -13.37 21.04
CA LEU A 215 3.21 -12.37 21.89
C LEU A 215 2.26 -11.26 22.32
N GLU A 216 1.36 -10.82 21.43
CA GLU A 216 0.32 -9.83 21.78
C GLU A 216 -0.64 -10.35 22.85
N ASN A 217 -1.02 -11.63 22.78
CA ASN A 217 -1.83 -12.27 23.82
C ASN A 217 -1.07 -12.34 25.16
N GLU A 218 0.23 -12.65 25.14
CA GLU A 218 1.07 -12.62 26.34
C GLU A 218 1.19 -11.20 26.93
N ILE A 219 1.35 -10.16 26.09
CA ILE A 219 1.36 -8.75 26.51
C ILE A 219 0.01 -8.34 27.11
N PHE A 220 -1.10 -8.78 26.52
CA PHE A 220 -2.43 -8.52 27.06
C PHE A 220 -2.62 -9.11 28.46
N ASN A 221 -2.17 -10.35 28.66
CA ASN A 221 -2.19 -11.01 29.96
C ASN A 221 -1.29 -10.29 30.97
N LEU A 222 -0.10 -9.85 30.56
CA LEU A 222 0.82 -9.07 31.41
C LEU A 222 0.20 -7.75 31.85
N LYS A 223 -0.53 -7.04 30.98
CA LYS A 223 -1.22 -5.79 31.35
C LYS A 223 -2.31 -6.03 32.40
N SER A 224 -3.06 -7.12 32.25
CA SER A 224 -4.08 -7.51 33.24
C SER A 224 -3.43 -7.86 34.59
N LEU A 225 -2.33 -8.61 34.56
CA LEU A 225 -1.55 -8.95 35.76
C LEU A 225 -0.92 -7.71 36.42
N GLU A 226 -0.44 -6.75 35.63
CA GLU A 226 0.11 -5.48 36.12
C GLU A 226 -0.96 -4.65 36.85
N ALA A 227 -2.19 -4.63 36.33
CA ALA A 227 -3.32 -3.98 36.98
C ALA A 227 -3.66 -4.66 38.32
N GLU A 228 -3.78 -5.99 38.34
CA GLU A 228 -4.03 -6.75 39.57
C GLU A 228 -2.91 -6.55 40.61
N TYR A 229 -1.65 -6.57 40.17
CA TYR A 229 -0.50 -6.30 41.02
C TYR A 229 -0.57 -4.89 41.63
N LYS A 230 -0.95 -3.89 40.85
CA LYS A 230 -1.10 -2.50 41.31
C LYS A 230 -2.20 -2.39 42.37
N ASP A 231 -3.34 -3.03 42.17
CA ASP A 231 -4.46 -3.05 43.11
C ASP A 231 -4.07 -3.76 44.41
N MET A 232 -3.41 -4.92 44.32
CA MET A 232 -2.92 -5.66 45.49
C MET A 232 -1.84 -4.88 46.24
N LYS A 233 -0.97 -4.17 45.53
CA LYS A 233 0.05 -3.31 46.16
C LYS A 233 -0.60 -2.15 46.93
N GLN A 234 -1.64 -1.53 46.38
CA GLN A 234 -2.38 -0.47 47.06
C GLN A 234 -3.13 -0.99 48.28
N LYS A 235 -3.74 -2.18 48.17
CA LYS A 235 -4.38 -2.87 49.31
C LYS A 235 -3.37 -3.21 50.40
N LEU A 236 -2.21 -3.75 50.04
CA LEU A 236 -1.13 -4.07 50.97
C LEU A 236 -0.62 -2.81 51.68
N TYR A 237 -0.43 -1.70 50.94
CA TYR A 237 -0.06 -0.42 51.54
C TYR A 237 -1.08 0.02 52.60
N GLY A 238 -2.38 -0.04 52.29
CA GLY A 238 -3.44 0.28 53.26
C GLY A 238 -3.37 -0.57 54.54
N LEU A 239 -3.25 -1.89 54.38
CA LEU A 239 -3.11 -2.81 55.51
C LEU A 239 -1.86 -2.54 56.35
N MET A 240 -0.74 -2.21 55.70
CA MET A 240 0.52 -1.87 56.40
C MET A 240 0.35 -0.61 57.26
N ILE A 241 -0.34 0.41 56.76
CA ILE A 241 -0.63 1.63 57.52
C ILE A 241 -1.58 1.34 58.69
N ASP A 242 -2.69 0.64 58.45
CA ASP A 242 -3.70 0.32 59.46
C ASP A 242 -3.14 -0.53 60.60
N GLN A 243 -2.29 -1.51 60.27
CA GLN A 243 -1.65 -2.41 61.23
C GLN A 243 -0.32 -1.87 61.77
N LYS A 244 0.07 -0.64 61.40
CA LYS A 244 1.32 0.02 61.84
C LYS A 244 2.59 -0.78 61.52
N VAL A 245 2.60 -1.51 60.40
CA VAL A 245 3.75 -2.27 59.92
C VAL A 245 4.57 -1.40 58.96
N LYS A 246 5.76 -0.97 59.39
CA LYS A 246 6.65 -0.14 58.55
C LYS A 246 7.34 -0.95 57.44
N SER A 247 7.83 -2.15 57.77
CA SER A 247 8.52 -3.02 56.83
C SER A 247 8.53 -4.46 57.34
N PHE A 248 8.55 -5.42 56.41
CA PHE A 248 8.75 -6.84 56.71
C PHE A 248 9.44 -7.53 55.52
N GLU A 249 9.94 -8.74 55.75
CA GLU A 249 10.57 -9.58 54.73
C GLU A 249 9.75 -10.83 54.45
N THR A 250 9.89 -11.31 53.23
CA THR A 250 9.42 -12.61 52.75
C THR A 250 10.62 -13.37 52.20
N ASP A 251 10.43 -14.64 51.84
CA ASP A 251 11.50 -15.47 51.25
C ASP A 251 12.23 -14.83 50.05
N ARG A 252 11.60 -13.88 49.35
CA ARG A 252 12.15 -13.30 48.11
C ARG A 252 12.13 -11.78 48.04
N LEU A 253 11.48 -11.08 48.97
CA LEU A 253 11.22 -9.64 48.87
C LEU A 253 11.29 -8.96 50.24
N THR A 254 11.90 -7.77 50.28
CA THR A 254 11.74 -6.81 51.36
C THR A 254 10.64 -5.83 50.99
N ILE A 255 9.63 -5.69 51.86
CA ILE A 255 8.47 -4.83 51.64
C ILE A 255 8.51 -3.70 52.67
N THR A 256 8.46 -2.46 52.20
CA THR A 256 8.49 -1.26 53.05
C THR A 256 7.39 -0.29 52.64
N ALA A 257 6.59 0.18 53.60
CA ALA A 257 5.62 1.24 53.37
C ALA A 257 6.34 2.60 53.41
N VAL A 258 6.27 3.34 52.29
CA VAL A 258 6.83 4.69 52.18
C VAL A 258 5.70 5.69 52.36
N LEU A 259 5.85 6.58 53.35
CA LEU A 259 4.87 7.62 53.61
C LEU A 259 4.82 8.64 52.46
N PRO A 260 3.67 9.31 52.23
CA PRO A 260 3.56 10.30 51.17
C PRO A 260 4.60 11.42 51.35
N THR A 261 5.36 11.69 50.30
CA THR A 261 6.28 12.83 50.21
C THR A 261 5.89 13.69 49.02
N THR A 262 5.96 15.02 49.16
CA THR A 262 5.79 15.94 48.05
C THR A 262 7.13 16.21 47.36
N SER A 263 7.13 16.21 46.03
CA SER A 263 8.25 16.74 45.24
C SER A 263 7.74 17.87 44.36
N THR A 264 8.39 19.02 44.39
CA THR A 264 8.15 20.13 43.47
C THR A 264 8.99 19.95 42.21
N LYS A 265 8.35 20.03 41.04
CA LYS A 265 9.02 20.16 39.74
C LYS A 265 8.52 21.42 39.06
N GLU A 266 9.45 22.22 38.57
CA GLU A 266 9.13 23.31 37.65
C GLU A 266 8.96 22.70 36.25
N VAL A 267 7.81 22.94 35.63
CA VAL A 267 7.47 22.44 34.29
C VAL A 267 7.08 23.63 33.44
N ILE A 268 7.64 23.71 32.23
CA ILE A 268 7.28 24.76 31.27
C ILE A 268 6.12 24.25 30.45
N ASP A 269 4.99 24.97 30.48
CA ASP A 269 3.89 24.76 29.54
C ASP A 269 4.25 25.39 28.20
N ILE A 270 4.63 24.54 27.25
CA ILE A 270 5.03 24.98 25.90
C ILE A 270 3.86 25.61 25.14
N ALA A 271 2.62 25.17 25.37
CA ALA A 271 1.46 25.71 24.68
C ALA A 271 1.16 27.14 25.17
N ALA A 272 1.08 27.32 26.50
CA ALA A 272 0.89 28.64 27.10
C ALA A 272 2.04 29.60 26.74
N PHE A 273 3.28 29.10 26.68
CA PHE A 273 4.44 29.90 26.28
C PHE A 273 4.39 30.34 24.81
N LYS A 274 3.94 29.46 23.90
CA LYS A 274 3.75 29.79 22.48
C LYS A 274 2.69 30.87 22.28
N GLU A 275 1.62 30.84 23.07
CA GLU A 275 0.53 31.82 23.01
C GLU A 275 0.94 33.19 23.57
N ALA A 276 1.58 33.22 24.74
CA ALA A 276 1.99 34.45 25.38
C ALA A 276 3.20 35.12 24.70
N HIS A 277 4.11 34.32 24.13
CA HIS A 277 5.38 34.80 23.56
C HIS A 277 5.69 34.19 22.18
N PRO A 278 4.83 34.41 21.15
CA PRO A 278 4.96 33.78 19.84
C PRO A 278 6.25 34.13 19.10
N ARG A 279 6.74 35.38 19.25
CA ARG A 279 8.01 35.82 18.66
C ARG A 279 9.22 35.11 19.26
N ILE A 280 9.21 34.85 20.56
CA ILE A 280 10.30 34.15 21.25
C ILE A 280 10.23 32.67 20.89
N ALA A 281 9.05 32.05 20.99
CA ALA A 281 8.84 30.64 20.62
C ALA A 281 9.37 30.32 19.21
N LYS A 282 9.12 31.17 18.21
CA LYS A 282 9.62 31.00 16.84
C LYS A 282 11.15 31.03 16.71
N LYS A 283 11.86 31.64 17.67
CA LYS A 283 13.32 31.76 17.66
C LYS A 283 14.04 30.58 18.33
N ILE A 284 13.38 29.92 19.29
CA ILE A 284 14.00 28.87 20.13
C ILE A 284 13.38 27.49 19.94
N ILE A 285 12.18 27.39 19.37
CA ILE A 285 11.54 26.10 19.05
C ILE A 285 11.79 25.81 17.57
N GLU A 286 12.65 24.84 17.30
CA GLU A 286 12.94 24.36 15.95
C GLU A 286 11.95 23.25 15.57
N GLU A 287 11.25 23.42 14.44
CA GLU A 287 10.42 22.36 13.88
C GLU A 287 11.28 21.43 13.01
N LYS A 288 11.57 20.24 13.52
CA LYS A 288 12.27 19.20 12.78
C LYS A 288 11.28 18.19 12.21
N THR A 289 11.26 18.06 10.89
CA THR A 289 10.64 16.94 10.19
C THR A 289 11.64 15.80 10.08
N SER A 290 11.32 14.64 10.65
CA SER A 290 12.10 13.41 10.50
C SER A 290 11.36 12.38 9.67
N ASN A 291 12.08 11.71 8.78
CA ASN A 291 11.58 10.52 8.10
C ASN A 291 11.40 9.42 9.14
N ARG A 292 10.17 8.94 9.29
CA ARG A 292 9.85 7.81 10.18
C ARG A 292 9.95 6.52 9.37
N ALA A 293 10.59 5.51 9.95
CA ALA A 293 10.55 4.17 9.38
C ALA A 293 9.10 3.64 9.32
N GLY A 294 8.81 2.83 8.31
CA GLY A 294 7.57 2.06 8.27
C GLY A 294 7.47 1.12 9.47
N TYR A 295 6.26 0.79 9.88
CA TYR A 295 6.01 -0.12 11.00
C TYR A 295 4.74 -0.94 10.75
N VAL A 296 4.66 -2.11 11.39
CA VAL A 296 3.45 -2.94 11.39
C VAL A 296 2.50 -2.43 12.46
N LEU A 297 1.29 -2.06 12.07
CA LEU A 297 0.24 -1.63 13.00
C LEU A 297 -0.64 -2.83 13.36
N ILE A 298 -0.60 -3.26 14.62
CA ILE A 298 -1.41 -4.36 15.13
C ILE A 298 -2.58 -3.79 15.92
N LYS A 299 -3.80 -4.25 15.62
CA LYS A 299 -5.02 -3.89 16.35
C LYS A 299 -5.80 -5.15 16.68
N PRO A 300 -6.29 -5.32 17.92
CA PRO A 300 -7.18 -6.41 18.24
C PRO A 300 -8.47 -6.28 17.41
N LYS A 301 -8.96 -7.41 16.89
CA LYS A 301 -10.29 -7.45 16.26
C LYS A 301 -11.33 -7.11 17.33
N LYS A 302 -12.25 -6.20 17.03
CA LYS A 302 -13.42 -6.01 17.89
C LYS A 302 -14.20 -7.33 17.88
N GLU A 303 -14.47 -7.89 19.05
CA GLU A 303 -15.40 -9.00 19.16
C GLU A 303 -16.73 -8.60 18.50
N ALA A 304 -17.23 -9.44 17.59
CA ALA A 304 -18.58 -9.32 17.12
C ALA A 304 -19.49 -9.60 18.33
N LYS A 305 -20.21 -8.57 18.79
CA LYS A 305 -21.30 -8.73 19.76
C LYS A 305 -22.44 -9.52 19.13
#